data_AF-A0A1Y5FM30-F1
#
_entry.id   AF-A0A1Y5FM30-F1
#
_cell.length_a   1.000
_cell.length_b   1.000
_cell.length_c   1.000
_cell.angle_alpha   90.00
_cell.angle_beta   90.00
_cell.angle_gamma   90.00
#
_symmetry.space_group_name_H-M   'P 1'
#
loop_
_entity.id
_entity.type
_entity.pdbx_description
1 polymer ?
#
loop_
_entity_poly.entity_id
_entity_poly.type
_entity_poly.pdbx_seq_one_letter_code
_entity_poly.pdbx_strand_id
1 'polypeptide(L)'
;MTRLTSPKYLLENEYKRSIDRDAQSLRILDPFIGNMNLRQVHQDSLAGFIASRKKEGLKSNTINRDLAVVRRVLILAARLWRGDRGRLWRDDRGRPWLDTPPLIRMLDWKDARKSYPISWSEQERLFAELPSHLREMALFKVNTGTREAEVCGLRWDWEISIPELSTSVFLIPGELVKNGEDRLVVLSTVARAVVNRQRGDHDEFVFTYRSKHENRPVERINTKAWRRARDMTGLTLVRVHDLKHTFGRRLRAAGVGIETRRVLLGHKNNQITTHYSAVEIGELIEATERVGYQRGSTPTLTLLRSPNVDANGGSRKSHAFGRNKKGYAYVTL
;
A
#
# COMPACT_ATOMS: atom_id res chain seq x y z
N MET A 1 9.57 -13.67 36.03
CA MET A 1 10.25 -12.59 35.28
C MET A 1 9.70 -12.55 33.86
N THR A 2 8.85 -11.59 33.52
CA THR A 2 8.19 -11.52 32.20
C THR A 2 9.11 -10.79 31.21
N ARG A 3 10.06 -11.55 30.61
CA ARG A 3 10.79 -11.11 29.41
C ARG A 3 9.79 -10.80 28.29
N LEU A 4 10.19 -10.01 27.28
CA LEU A 4 9.29 -9.62 26.20
C LEU A 4 8.55 -10.85 25.65
N THR A 5 7.22 -10.80 25.66
CA THR A 5 6.37 -11.97 25.39
C THR A 5 6.24 -12.27 23.90
N SER A 6 7.29 -11.96 23.13
CA SER A 6 7.38 -12.11 21.68
C SER A 6 6.97 -13.51 21.21
N PRO A 7 7.47 -14.63 21.77
CA PRO A 7 7.07 -15.96 21.32
C PRO A 7 5.59 -16.23 21.59
N LYS A 8 5.08 -15.80 22.75
CA LYS A 8 3.67 -15.95 23.10
C LYS A 8 2.77 -15.14 22.17
N TYR A 9 3.13 -13.89 21.90
CA TYR A 9 2.42 -13.03 20.96
C TYR A 9 2.32 -13.69 19.59
N LEU A 10 3.44 -14.18 19.06
CA LEU A 10 3.48 -14.80 17.74
C LEU A 10 2.59 -16.05 17.68
N LEU A 11 2.74 -16.97 18.65
CA LEU A 11 1.95 -18.20 18.69
C LEU A 11 0.44 -17.94 18.81
N GLU A 12 0.04 -16.89 19.53
CA GLU A 12 -1.39 -16.60 19.70
C GLU A 12 -2.01 -15.80 18.56
N ASN A 13 -1.20 -15.20 17.69
CA ASN A 13 -1.65 -14.38 16.59
C ASN A 13 -1.31 -15.01 15.21
N GLU A 14 -1.07 -16.32 15.15
CA GLU A 14 -0.75 -17.04 13.90
C GLU A 14 -1.83 -16.90 12.81
N TYR A 15 -3.09 -16.68 13.19
CA TYR A 15 -4.18 -16.41 12.24
C TYR A 15 -4.02 -15.07 11.50
N LYS A 16 -3.17 -14.17 11.99
CA LYS A 16 -2.98 -12.83 11.40
C LYS A 16 -2.20 -12.98 10.09
N ARG A 17 -2.79 -12.54 8.98
CA ARG A 17 -2.11 -12.48 7.66
C ARG A 17 -0.77 -11.73 7.65
N SER A 18 -0.50 -10.89 8.66
CA SER A 18 0.75 -10.13 8.77
C SER A 18 1.70 -10.65 9.86
N ILE A 19 1.50 -11.87 10.37
CA ILE A 19 2.27 -12.39 11.51
C ILE A 19 3.77 -12.48 11.22
N ASP A 20 4.16 -12.86 9.99
CA ASP A 20 5.58 -12.90 9.58
C ASP A 20 6.24 -11.53 9.66
N ARG A 21 5.51 -10.47 9.29
CA ARG A 21 6.01 -9.10 9.38
C ARG A 21 6.18 -8.67 10.83
N ASP A 22 5.26 -9.09 11.70
CA ASP A 22 5.37 -8.82 13.15
C ASP A 22 6.57 -9.57 13.74
N ALA A 23 6.79 -10.83 13.36
CA ALA A 23 7.96 -11.61 13.76
C ALA A 23 9.26 -10.94 13.32
N GLN A 24 9.31 -10.43 12.08
CA GLN A 24 10.43 -9.65 11.59
C GLN A 24 10.65 -8.37 12.43
N SER A 25 9.58 -7.62 12.74
CA SER A 25 9.69 -6.44 13.61
C SER A 25 10.27 -6.80 14.97
N LEU A 26 9.76 -7.84 15.61
CA LEU A 26 10.22 -8.29 16.93
C LEU A 26 11.69 -8.72 16.89
N ARG A 27 12.13 -9.42 15.84
CA ARG A 27 13.54 -9.78 15.66
C ARG A 27 14.46 -8.58 15.52
N ILE A 28 14.02 -7.52 14.83
CA ILE A 28 14.80 -6.28 14.67
C ILE A 28 14.86 -5.50 16.00
N LEU A 29 13.79 -5.59 16.81
CA LEU A 29 13.68 -4.93 18.11
C LEU A 29 14.44 -5.66 19.23
N ASP A 30 14.63 -6.98 19.10
CA ASP A 30 15.21 -7.85 20.12
C ASP A 30 16.56 -7.34 20.68
N PRO A 31 17.53 -6.86 19.87
CA PRO A 31 18.79 -6.33 20.39
C PRO A 31 18.65 -5.10 21.29
N PHE A 32 17.53 -4.37 21.19
CA PHE A 32 17.30 -3.13 21.94
C PHE A 32 16.48 -3.36 23.20
N ILE A 33 15.45 -4.21 23.13
CA ILE A 33 14.46 -4.38 24.21
C ILE A 33 14.20 -5.83 24.62
N GLY A 34 14.80 -6.83 23.96
CA GLY A 34 14.50 -8.25 24.18
C GLY A 34 14.77 -8.73 25.61
N ASN A 35 15.80 -8.18 26.24
CA ASN A 35 16.18 -8.50 27.62
C ASN A 35 15.48 -7.63 28.68
N MET A 36 14.70 -6.62 28.28
CA MET A 36 14.00 -5.74 29.21
C MET A 36 12.75 -6.41 29.79
N ASN A 37 12.43 -6.08 31.04
CA ASN A 37 11.11 -6.38 31.58
C ASN A 37 10.06 -5.52 30.87
N LEU A 38 8.83 -6.04 30.67
CA LEU A 38 7.74 -5.27 30.06
C LEU A 38 7.52 -3.89 30.72
N ARG A 39 7.70 -3.77 32.04
CA ARG A 39 7.56 -2.51 32.79
C ARG A 39 8.64 -1.48 32.45
N GLN A 40 9.75 -1.91 31.89
CA GLN A 40 10.87 -1.06 31.46
C GLN A 40 10.77 -0.65 29.98
N VAL A 41 9.78 -1.15 29.24
CA VAL A 41 9.59 -0.79 27.83
C VAL A 41 8.71 0.45 27.75
N HIS A 42 9.30 1.60 27.44
CA HIS A 42 8.61 2.89 27.27
C HIS A 42 9.19 3.66 26.08
N GLN A 43 8.73 4.90 25.87
CA GLN A 43 9.17 5.70 24.73
C GLN A 43 10.69 5.89 24.68
N ASP A 44 11.34 6.16 25.81
CA ASP A 44 12.77 6.45 25.85
C ASP A 44 13.63 5.19 25.74
N SER A 45 13.16 4.06 26.25
CA SER A 45 13.83 2.77 26.04
C SER A 45 13.86 2.38 24.54
N LEU A 46 12.91 2.88 23.75
CA LEU A 46 12.86 2.73 22.29
C LEU A 46 13.63 3.83 21.53
N ALA A 47 14.16 4.85 22.19
CA ALA A 47 14.86 5.96 21.52
C ALA A 47 16.12 5.48 20.79
N GLY A 48 16.88 4.56 21.39
CA GLY A 48 18.06 3.94 20.76
C GLY A 48 17.70 3.19 19.47
N PHE A 49 16.60 2.43 19.50
CA PHE A 49 16.06 1.76 18.32
C PHE A 49 15.67 2.78 17.23
N ILE A 50 14.88 3.79 17.58
CA ILE A 50 14.43 4.83 16.63
C ILE A 50 15.63 5.54 15.99
N ALA A 51 16.63 5.91 16.79
CA ALA A 51 17.84 6.58 16.32
C ALA A 51 18.67 5.69 15.38
N SER A 52 18.86 4.41 15.73
CA SER A 52 19.55 3.44 14.87
C SER A 52 18.85 3.27 13.53
N ARG A 53 17.53 3.05 13.52
CA ARG A 53 16.75 2.88 12.29
C ARG A 53 16.71 4.14 11.44
N LYS A 54 16.72 5.32 12.06
CA LYS A 54 16.86 6.59 11.36
C LYS A 54 18.23 6.73 10.70
N LYS A 55 19.30 6.33 11.38
CA LYS A 55 20.68 6.33 10.86
C LYS A 55 20.85 5.40 9.65
N GLU A 56 20.10 4.29 9.61
CA GLU A 56 19.99 3.39 8.47
C GLU A 56 19.19 3.97 7.28
N GLY A 57 18.66 5.20 7.41
CA GLY A 57 17.91 5.87 6.34
C GLY A 57 16.46 5.40 6.19
N LEU A 58 15.91 4.68 7.18
CA LEU A 58 14.53 4.22 7.12
C LEU A 58 13.54 5.35 7.40
N LYS A 59 12.37 5.25 6.76
CA LYS A 59 11.29 6.22 6.90
C LYS A 59 10.48 6.01 8.16
N SER A 60 9.88 7.09 8.66
CA SER A 60 9.02 7.11 9.85
C SER A 60 7.96 6.00 9.82
N ASN A 61 7.31 5.82 8.67
CA ASN A 61 6.26 4.81 8.49
C ASN A 61 6.76 3.36 8.55
N THR A 62 8.03 3.10 8.23
CA THR A 62 8.62 1.77 8.40
C THR A 62 8.85 1.48 9.87
N ILE A 63 9.44 2.45 10.59
CA ILE A 63 9.71 2.35 12.03
C ILE A 63 8.39 2.27 12.81
N ASN A 64 7.36 3.03 12.43
CA ASN A 64 6.04 2.95 13.04
C ASN A 64 5.41 1.57 12.97
N ARG A 65 5.68 0.78 11.91
CA ARG A 65 5.20 -0.61 11.87
C ARG A 65 5.87 -1.46 12.94
N ASP A 66 7.17 -1.27 13.16
CA ASP A 66 7.90 -1.97 14.20
C ASP A 66 7.40 -1.54 15.61
N LEU A 67 7.24 -0.23 15.83
CA LEU A 67 6.68 0.32 17.07
C LEU A 67 5.22 -0.11 17.32
N ALA A 68 4.43 -0.31 16.27
CA ALA A 68 3.04 -0.74 16.40
C ALA A 68 2.94 -2.16 16.98
N VAL A 69 3.89 -3.04 16.66
CA VAL A 69 3.95 -4.40 17.22
C VAL A 69 4.27 -4.33 18.71
N VAL A 70 5.27 -3.54 19.12
CA VAL A 70 5.57 -3.31 20.54
C VAL A 70 4.36 -2.77 21.28
N ARG A 71 3.74 -1.72 20.74
CA ARG A 71 2.53 -1.12 21.32
C ARG A 71 1.42 -2.17 21.47
N ARG A 72 1.21 -3.02 20.47
CA ARG A 72 0.21 -4.10 20.54
C ARG A 72 0.54 -5.08 21.66
N VAL A 73 1.77 -5.55 21.78
CA VAL A 73 2.20 -6.46 22.85
C VAL A 73 1.97 -5.84 24.23
N LEU A 74 2.33 -4.57 24.44
CA LEU A 74 2.13 -3.87 25.71
C LEU A 74 0.64 -3.69 26.04
N ILE A 75 -0.20 -3.39 25.04
CA ILE A 75 -1.66 -3.33 25.21
C ILE A 75 -2.21 -4.69 25.64
N LEU A 76 -1.78 -5.78 25.01
CA LEU A 76 -2.21 -7.13 25.38
C LEU A 76 -1.78 -7.49 26.80
N ALA A 77 -0.53 -7.19 27.18
CA ALA A 77 0.00 -7.42 28.51
C ALA A 77 -0.76 -6.67 29.62
N ALA A 78 -1.34 -5.52 29.30
CA ALA A 78 -2.17 -4.78 30.24
C ALA A 78 -3.63 -5.25 30.25
N ARG A 79 -4.22 -5.40 29.07
CA ARG A 79 -5.69 -5.44 28.94
C ARG A 79 -6.26 -6.82 28.66
N LEU A 80 -5.51 -7.71 28.03
CA LEU A 80 -6.03 -9.02 27.63
C LEU A 80 -6.05 -9.96 28.84
N TRP A 81 -7.17 -10.64 29.05
CA TRP A 81 -7.28 -11.65 30.10
C TRP A 81 -6.78 -13.01 29.63
N ARG A 82 -7.33 -13.50 28.52
CA ARG A 82 -7.00 -14.78 27.89
C ARG A 82 -6.91 -14.56 26.37
N GLY A 83 -5.87 -15.09 25.75
CA GLY A 83 -5.72 -15.04 24.30
C GLY A 83 -6.39 -16.21 23.58
N ASP A 84 -6.30 -16.19 22.25
CA ASP A 84 -7.13 -17.03 21.37
C ASP A 84 -6.83 -18.54 21.51
N ARG A 85 -5.65 -18.90 22.03
CA ARG A 85 -5.30 -20.30 22.38
C ARG A 85 -5.56 -20.66 23.84
N GLY A 86 -6.43 -19.92 24.52
CA GLY A 86 -6.78 -20.16 25.90
C GLY A 86 -5.68 -19.80 26.92
N ARG A 87 -4.54 -19.26 26.50
CA ARG A 87 -3.42 -18.87 27.38
C ARG A 87 -3.69 -17.55 28.09
N LEU A 88 -3.39 -17.49 29.38
CA LEU A 88 -3.63 -16.30 30.22
C LEU A 88 -2.59 -15.20 29.95
N TRP A 89 -3.01 -13.97 29.70
CA TRP A 89 -2.14 -12.78 29.65
C TRP A 89 -2.03 -12.11 31.02
N ARG A 90 -1.87 -12.97 32.04
CA ARG A 90 -1.87 -12.62 33.46
C ARG A 90 -0.72 -13.33 34.15
N ASP A 91 -0.27 -12.78 35.27
CA ASP A 91 0.67 -13.48 36.15
C ASP A 91 -0.01 -14.69 36.81
N ASP A 92 0.75 -15.47 37.56
CA ASP A 92 0.25 -16.68 38.23
C ASP A 92 -0.86 -16.40 39.26
N ARG A 93 -1.08 -15.12 39.60
CA ARG A 93 -2.13 -14.63 40.51
C ARG A 93 -3.32 -14.00 39.76
N GLY A 94 -3.38 -14.14 38.44
CA GLY A 94 -4.46 -13.59 37.62
C GLY A 94 -4.39 -12.08 37.40
N ARG A 95 -3.29 -11.41 37.76
CA ARG A 95 -3.13 -9.96 37.59
C ARG A 95 -2.53 -9.61 36.23
N PRO A 96 -2.87 -8.43 35.67
CA PRO A 96 -2.20 -7.92 34.47
C PRO A 96 -0.68 -7.91 34.63
N TRP A 97 0.04 -8.20 33.54
CA TRP A 97 1.50 -8.05 33.54
C TRP A 97 1.92 -6.58 33.58
N LEU A 98 1.06 -5.70 33.05
CA LEU A 98 1.18 -4.25 33.12
C LEU A 98 -0.12 -3.66 33.65
N ASP A 99 -0.02 -2.67 34.53
CA ASP A 99 -1.21 -2.00 35.07
C ASP A 99 -1.83 -1.09 33.99
N THR A 100 -0.98 -0.32 33.30
CA THR A 100 -1.36 0.54 32.17
C THR A 100 -0.29 0.42 31.08
N PRO A 101 -0.66 0.32 29.79
CA PRO A 101 0.32 0.33 28.71
C PRO A 101 0.93 1.73 28.56
N PRO A 102 2.27 1.86 28.47
CA PRO A 102 2.90 3.16 28.31
C PRO A 102 2.60 3.76 26.92
N LEU A 103 2.60 5.08 26.84
CA LEU A 103 2.38 5.79 25.59
C LEU A 103 3.62 5.70 24.69
N ILE A 104 3.55 4.87 23.65
CA ILE A 104 4.53 4.87 22.56
C ILE A 104 4.04 5.83 21.48
N ARG A 105 4.74 6.92 21.19
CA ARG A 105 4.36 7.89 20.14
C ARG A 105 4.76 7.38 18.75
N MET A 106 3.86 7.48 17.78
CA MET A 106 4.21 7.22 16.38
C MET A 106 4.93 8.42 15.80
N LEU A 107 5.92 8.13 14.95
CA LEU A 107 6.78 9.11 14.31
C LEU A 107 6.05 9.73 13.12
N ASP A 108 6.17 11.04 12.97
CA ASP A 108 5.76 11.74 11.76
C ASP A 108 6.88 12.69 11.34
N TRP A 109 7.71 12.21 10.41
CA TRP A 109 8.82 13.00 9.84
C TRP A 109 8.42 13.66 8.52
N LYS A 110 7.13 13.64 8.15
CA LYS A 110 6.62 14.16 6.87
C LYS A 110 7.38 13.62 5.66
N ASP A 111 7.92 12.40 5.77
CA ASP A 111 8.79 11.74 4.78
C ASP A 111 8.02 10.75 3.87
N ALA A 112 6.69 10.76 3.98
CA ALA A 112 5.80 10.01 3.12
C ALA A 112 6.00 10.43 1.67
N ARG A 113 6.24 9.46 0.80
CA ARG A 113 6.41 9.72 -0.63
C ARG A 113 5.05 10.08 -1.24
N LYS A 114 4.97 11.25 -1.87
CA LYS A 114 3.81 11.66 -2.67
C LYS A 114 3.57 10.69 -3.83
N SER A 115 2.31 10.44 -4.17
CA SER A 115 1.95 9.69 -5.38
C SER A 115 2.43 10.44 -6.63
N TYR A 116 2.82 9.71 -7.67
CA TYR A 116 3.20 10.28 -8.97
C TYR A 116 2.26 9.77 -10.08
N PRO A 117 1.02 10.30 -10.21
CA PRO A 117 0.17 9.96 -11.35
C PRO A 117 0.83 10.41 -12.66
N ILE A 118 0.99 9.50 -13.62
CA ILE A 118 1.69 9.77 -14.88
C ILE A 118 0.78 10.48 -15.90
N SER A 119 1.36 11.33 -16.75
CA SER A 119 0.68 11.89 -17.91
C SER A 119 0.51 10.86 -19.03
N TRP A 120 -0.23 11.21 -20.08
CA TRP A 120 -0.33 10.37 -21.28
C TRP A 120 1.01 10.23 -22.01
N SER A 121 1.76 11.33 -22.18
CA SER A 121 3.09 11.28 -22.81
C SER A 121 4.12 10.51 -21.99
N GLU A 122 4.06 10.56 -20.66
CA GLU A 122 4.87 9.72 -19.79
C GLU A 122 4.48 8.24 -19.90
N GLN A 123 3.18 7.94 -19.99
CA GLN A 123 2.69 6.58 -20.21
C GLN A 123 3.20 6.01 -21.54
N GLU A 124 3.06 6.75 -22.64
CA GLU A 124 3.50 6.33 -23.97
C GLU A 124 5.00 6.00 -23.97
N ARG A 125 5.84 6.91 -23.46
CA ARG A 125 7.29 6.69 -23.37
C ARG A 125 7.63 5.50 -22.48
N LEU A 126 7.03 5.41 -21.28
CA LEU A 126 7.32 4.32 -20.35
C LEU A 126 6.91 2.97 -20.92
N PHE A 127 5.74 2.90 -21.55
CA PHE A 127 5.17 1.64 -22.04
C PHE A 127 5.85 1.16 -23.31
N ALA A 128 6.39 2.06 -24.13
CA ALA A 128 7.21 1.70 -25.29
C ALA A 128 8.49 0.94 -24.90
N GLU A 129 9.07 1.24 -23.74
CA GLU A 129 10.28 0.60 -23.22
C GLU A 129 10.01 -0.72 -22.46
N LEU A 130 8.74 -1.08 -22.24
CA LEU A 130 8.39 -2.32 -21.53
C LEU A 130 8.35 -3.52 -22.49
N PRO A 131 8.85 -4.70 -22.06
CA PRO A 131 8.57 -5.96 -22.75
C PRO A 131 7.06 -6.19 -22.91
N SER A 132 6.66 -6.88 -23.98
CA SER A 132 5.24 -7.04 -24.36
C SER A 132 4.34 -7.45 -23.19
N HIS A 133 4.70 -8.51 -22.45
CA HIS A 133 3.92 -8.98 -21.30
C HIS A 133 3.77 -7.91 -20.19
N LEU A 134 4.83 -7.17 -19.84
CA LEU A 134 4.74 -6.10 -18.84
C LEU A 134 3.97 -4.89 -19.36
N ARG A 135 4.04 -4.61 -20.66
CA ARG A 135 3.28 -3.53 -21.30
C ARG A 135 1.77 -3.81 -21.23
N GLU A 136 1.34 -5.03 -21.56
CA GLU A 136 -0.06 -5.44 -21.43
C GLU A 136 -0.53 -5.36 -19.97
N MET A 137 0.26 -5.88 -19.02
CA MET A 137 -0.06 -5.76 -17.59
C MET A 137 -0.15 -4.30 -17.12
N ALA A 138 0.78 -3.44 -17.55
CA ALA A 138 0.78 -2.03 -17.18
C ALA A 138 -0.44 -1.30 -17.78
N LEU A 139 -0.81 -1.63 -19.02
CA LEU A 139 -1.97 -1.10 -19.70
C LEU A 139 -3.28 -1.54 -19.03
N PHE A 140 -3.40 -2.82 -18.68
CA PHE A 140 -4.54 -3.29 -17.90
C PHE A 140 -4.63 -2.57 -16.55
N LYS A 141 -3.51 -2.49 -15.83
CA LYS A 141 -3.45 -1.89 -14.50
C LYS A 141 -3.80 -0.40 -14.48
N VAL A 142 -3.35 0.38 -15.46
CA VAL A 142 -3.63 1.82 -15.53
C VAL A 142 -5.08 2.12 -15.94
N ASN A 143 -5.79 1.14 -16.52
CA ASN A 143 -7.20 1.26 -16.90
C ASN A 143 -8.17 0.59 -15.92
N THR A 144 -7.69 -0.15 -14.91
CA THR A 144 -8.54 -0.87 -13.95
C THR A 144 -8.27 -0.51 -12.49
N GLY A 145 -7.15 0.15 -12.18
CA GLY A 145 -6.81 0.55 -10.81
C GLY A 145 -6.53 -0.60 -9.85
N THR A 146 -6.29 -1.80 -10.38
CA THR A 146 -5.97 -3.00 -9.60
C THR A 146 -4.70 -2.81 -8.76
N ARG A 147 -4.55 -3.53 -7.65
CA ARG A 147 -3.28 -3.68 -6.92
C ARG A 147 -2.33 -4.58 -7.71
N GLU A 148 -1.04 -4.56 -7.38
CA GLU A 148 -0.05 -5.39 -8.10
C GLU A 148 -0.36 -6.89 -7.93
N ALA A 149 -0.63 -7.32 -6.70
CA ALA A 149 -1.03 -8.71 -6.43
C ALA A 149 -2.30 -9.14 -7.18
N GLU A 150 -3.29 -8.24 -7.30
CA GLU A 150 -4.55 -8.50 -8.00
C GLU A 150 -4.32 -8.77 -9.51
N VAL A 151 -3.42 -8.02 -10.17
CA VAL A 151 -3.12 -8.25 -11.59
C VAL A 151 -2.15 -9.41 -11.82
N CYS A 152 -1.16 -9.59 -10.95
CA CYS A 152 -0.22 -10.71 -11.04
C CYS A 152 -0.90 -12.07 -10.82
N GLY A 153 -1.91 -12.10 -9.94
CA GLY A 153 -2.65 -13.31 -9.59
C GLY A 153 -3.98 -13.46 -10.32
N LEU A 154 -4.30 -12.63 -11.31
CA LEU A 154 -5.60 -12.65 -11.99
C LEU A 154 -5.79 -13.99 -12.73
N ARG A 155 -6.92 -14.65 -12.49
CA ARG A 155 -7.24 -15.97 -13.05
C ARG A 155 -8.46 -15.95 -13.96
N TRP A 156 -8.53 -16.91 -14.88
CA TRP A 156 -9.65 -17.06 -15.82
C TRP A 156 -10.95 -17.54 -15.15
N ASP A 157 -10.85 -18.36 -14.09
CA ASP A 157 -12.01 -18.85 -13.32
C ASP A 157 -12.75 -17.73 -12.56
N TRP A 158 -12.12 -16.56 -12.40
CA TRP A 158 -12.73 -15.37 -11.79
C TRP A 158 -13.47 -14.49 -12.80
N GLU A 159 -13.39 -14.81 -14.09
CA GLU A 159 -14.08 -14.07 -15.13
C GLU A 159 -15.55 -14.48 -15.20
N ILE A 160 -16.43 -13.48 -15.10
CA ILE A 160 -17.88 -13.65 -15.16
C ILE A 160 -18.38 -12.94 -16.40
N SER A 161 -19.01 -13.69 -17.29
CA SER A 161 -19.70 -13.14 -18.46
C SER A 161 -20.98 -12.42 -18.03
N ILE A 162 -21.21 -11.24 -18.58
CA ILE A 162 -22.44 -10.44 -18.41
C ILE A 162 -23.06 -10.27 -19.80
N PRO A 163 -23.88 -11.24 -20.26
CA PRO A 163 -24.44 -11.24 -21.61
C PRO A 163 -25.21 -9.97 -21.96
N GLU A 164 -25.94 -9.40 -20.99
CA GLU A 164 -26.76 -8.19 -21.13
C GLU A 164 -25.94 -6.97 -21.55
N LEU A 165 -24.66 -6.94 -21.18
CA LEU A 165 -23.72 -5.87 -21.51
C LEU A 165 -22.71 -6.27 -22.60
N SER A 166 -22.83 -7.49 -23.15
CA SER A 166 -21.88 -8.05 -24.14
C SER A 166 -20.42 -7.89 -23.70
N THR A 167 -20.17 -8.16 -22.41
CA THR A 167 -18.86 -7.98 -21.78
C THR A 167 -18.65 -9.01 -20.67
N SER A 168 -17.49 -8.94 -20.03
CA SER A 168 -17.18 -9.70 -18.83
C SER A 168 -16.57 -8.79 -17.76
N VAL A 169 -16.58 -9.28 -16.54
CA VAL A 169 -15.94 -8.67 -15.37
C VAL A 169 -15.10 -9.72 -14.66
N PHE A 170 -14.13 -9.29 -13.85
CA PHE A 170 -13.47 -10.21 -12.91
C PHE A 170 -13.96 -9.97 -11.49
N LEU A 171 -14.29 -11.03 -10.78
CA LEU A 171 -14.59 -11.00 -9.35
C LEU A 171 -13.48 -11.72 -8.59
N ILE A 172 -12.52 -10.93 -8.08
CA ILE A 172 -11.39 -11.49 -7.32
C ILE A 172 -11.85 -11.82 -5.90
N PRO A 173 -11.69 -13.07 -5.41
CA PRO A 173 -12.14 -13.48 -4.09
C PRO A 173 -11.54 -12.63 -2.96
N GLY A 174 -12.38 -12.20 -2.01
CA GLY A 174 -12.00 -11.34 -0.89
C GLY A 174 -10.90 -11.93 0.01
N GLU A 175 -10.78 -13.25 0.06
CA GLU A 175 -9.70 -13.94 0.76
C GLU A 175 -8.31 -13.59 0.20
N LEU A 176 -8.21 -13.32 -1.11
CA LEU A 176 -6.99 -12.92 -1.80
C LEU A 176 -6.79 -11.40 -1.81
N VAL A 177 -7.84 -10.64 -1.47
CA VAL A 177 -7.80 -9.17 -1.44
C VAL A 177 -7.37 -8.69 -0.06
N LYS A 178 -6.54 -7.64 -0.03
CA LYS A 178 -6.01 -7.04 1.21
C LYS A 178 -7.10 -6.63 2.21
N ASN A 179 -8.29 -6.27 1.72
CA ASN A 179 -9.37 -5.73 2.53
C ASN A 179 -10.37 -6.80 3.00
N GLY A 180 -10.26 -8.05 2.52
CA GLY A 180 -11.18 -9.14 2.88
C GLY A 180 -12.52 -9.13 2.13
N GLU A 181 -12.75 -8.13 1.27
CA GLU A 181 -13.97 -7.97 0.46
C GLU A 181 -13.67 -8.35 -0.99
N ASP A 182 -14.65 -8.97 -1.65
CA ASP A 182 -14.53 -9.32 -3.07
C ASP A 182 -14.26 -8.07 -3.90
N ARG A 183 -13.40 -8.24 -4.90
CA ARG A 183 -12.91 -7.15 -5.74
C ARG A 183 -13.45 -7.32 -7.15
N LEU A 184 -14.52 -6.56 -7.44
CA LEU A 184 -15.02 -6.38 -8.80
C LEU A 184 -14.04 -5.53 -9.61
N VAL A 185 -13.64 -6.05 -10.77
CA VAL A 185 -12.84 -5.38 -11.79
C VAL A 185 -13.65 -5.35 -13.08
N VAL A 186 -14.19 -4.18 -13.39
CA VAL A 186 -14.88 -3.94 -14.67
C VAL A 186 -13.88 -3.69 -15.78
N LEU A 187 -14.27 -4.06 -17.00
CA LEU A 187 -13.41 -3.96 -18.17
C LEU A 187 -13.91 -2.84 -19.09
N SER A 188 -13.13 -1.76 -19.19
CA SER A 188 -13.26 -0.82 -20.31
C SER A 188 -12.84 -1.50 -21.62
N THR A 189 -13.11 -0.87 -22.75
CA THR A 189 -12.78 -1.35 -24.09
C THR A 189 -11.28 -1.66 -24.20
N VAL A 190 -10.43 -0.80 -23.63
CA VAL A 190 -8.98 -1.01 -23.59
C VAL A 190 -8.62 -2.20 -22.70
N ALA A 191 -9.18 -2.30 -21.50
CA ALA A 191 -8.88 -3.40 -20.58
C ALA A 191 -9.35 -4.76 -21.14
N ARG A 192 -10.55 -4.80 -21.74
CA ARG A 192 -11.10 -5.97 -22.43
C ARG A 192 -10.23 -6.40 -23.60
N ALA A 193 -9.73 -5.45 -24.40
CA ALA A 193 -8.82 -5.77 -25.50
C ALA A 193 -7.49 -6.37 -25.01
N VAL A 194 -6.97 -5.89 -23.87
CA VAL A 194 -5.79 -6.50 -23.24
C VAL A 194 -6.08 -7.94 -22.81
N VAL A 195 -7.17 -8.17 -22.08
CA VAL A 195 -7.56 -9.50 -21.60
C VAL A 195 -7.73 -10.48 -22.77
N ASN A 196 -8.41 -10.06 -23.84
CA ASN A 196 -8.61 -10.90 -25.02
C ASN A 196 -7.30 -11.28 -25.71
N ARG A 197 -6.28 -10.40 -25.70
CA ARG A 197 -4.94 -10.73 -26.24
C ARG A 197 -4.17 -11.76 -25.42
N GLN A 198 -4.54 -11.99 -24.16
CA GLN A 198 -3.89 -13.00 -23.32
C GLN A 198 -4.55 -14.39 -23.44
N ARG A 199 -5.67 -14.50 -24.15
CA ARG A 199 -6.38 -15.77 -24.32
C ARG A 199 -5.50 -16.80 -25.02
N GLY A 200 -5.47 -18.01 -24.48
CA GLY A 200 -4.68 -19.12 -25.03
C GLY A 200 -3.21 -19.13 -24.61
N ASP A 201 -2.73 -18.12 -23.89
CA ASP A 201 -1.34 -18.12 -23.39
C ASP A 201 -1.16 -19.03 -22.17
N HIS A 202 -2.18 -19.22 -21.34
CA HIS A 202 -2.13 -20.10 -20.16
C HIS A 202 -3.56 -20.43 -19.68
N ASP A 203 -3.75 -21.65 -19.15
CA ASP A 203 -5.07 -22.17 -18.78
C ASP A 203 -5.67 -21.60 -17.48
N GLU A 204 -4.85 -21.03 -16.60
CA GLU A 204 -5.25 -20.62 -15.25
C GLU A 204 -5.09 -19.10 -15.06
N PHE A 205 -3.93 -18.54 -15.43
CA PHE A 205 -3.60 -17.15 -15.19
C PHE A 205 -3.78 -16.29 -16.44
N VAL A 206 -4.35 -15.09 -16.25
CA VAL A 206 -4.55 -14.11 -17.33
C VAL A 206 -3.23 -13.51 -17.80
N PHE A 207 -2.31 -13.19 -16.89
CA PHE A 207 -1.06 -12.50 -17.25
C PHE A 207 0.14 -13.40 -17.02
N THR A 208 0.80 -13.76 -18.12
CA THR A 208 1.95 -14.65 -18.12
C THR A 208 3.12 -14.05 -18.90
N TYR A 209 4.29 -14.68 -18.78
CA TYR A 209 5.43 -14.38 -19.62
C TYR A 209 6.00 -15.69 -20.19
N ARG A 210 6.53 -15.59 -21.41
CA ARG A 210 7.15 -16.72 -22.09
C ARG A 210 8.48 -17.08 -21.43
N SER A 211 8.54 -18.26 -20.82
CA SER A 211 9.79 -18.89 -20.37
C SER A 211 10.33 -19.81 -21.47
N LYS A 212 11.49 -20.44 -21.22
CA LYS A 212 12.16 -21.34 -22.18
C LYS A 212 11.34 -22.57 -22.57
N HIS A 213 10.48 -23.04 -21.67
CA HIS A 213 9.75 -24.31 -21.83
C HIS A 213 8.23 -24.14 -21.83
N GLU A 214 7.71 -23.11 -21.16
CA GLU A 214 6.27 -22.89 -20.96
C GLU A 214 6.00 -21.42 -20.63
N ASN A 215 4.74 -20.99 -20.73
CA ASN A 215 4.32 -19.70 -20.19
C ASN A 215 4.16 -19.80 -18.67
N ARG A 216 4.65 -18.80 -17.95
CA ARG A 216 4.61 -18.76 -16.47
C ARG A 216 3.89 -17.52 -15.97
N PRO A 217 3.16 -17.59 -14.84
CA PRO A 217 2.50 -16.42 -14.27
C PRO A 217 3.52 -15.34 -13.90
N VAL A 218 3.15 -14.08 -14.12
CA VAL A 218 4.00 -12.95 -13.72
C VAL A 218 3.81 -12.68 -12.24
N GLU A 219 4.80 -13.01 -11.42
CA GLU A 219 4.71 -12.83 -9.97
C GLU A 219 4.78 -11.35 -9.53
N ARG A 220 5.53 -10.52 -10.27
CA ARG A 220 5.78 -9.10 -9.94
C ARG A 220 5.95 -8.28 -11.20
N ILE A 221 5.43 -7.05 -11.21
CA ILE A 221 5.63 -6.09 -12.31
C ILE A 221 6.91 -5.28 -12.09
N ASN A 222 7.27 -4.98 -10.83
CA ASN A 222 8.48 -4.21 -10.49
C ASN A 222 9.79 -5.03 -10.64
N THR A 223 10.00 -5.57 -11.84
CA THR A 223 11.17 -6.37 -12.25
C THR A 223 12.34 -5.47 -12.67
N LYS A 224 13.47 -6.10 -13.06
CA LYS A 224 14.59 -5.38 -13.68
C LYS A 224 14.17 -4.64 -14.95
N ALA A 225 13.26 -5.21 -15.75
CA ALA A 225 12.76 -4.58 -16.97
C ALA A 225 11.98 -3.29 -16.68
N TRP A 226 11.09 -3.31 -15.68
CA TRP A 226 10.37 -2.09 -15.25
C TRP A 226 11.33 -0.99 -14.78
N ARG A 227 12.38 -1.34 -14.03
CA ARG A 227 13.39 -0.37 -13.57
C ARG A 227 14.20 0.20 -14.73
N ARG A 228 14.66 -0.66 -15.64
CA ARG A 228 15.34 -0.24 -16.87
C ARG A 228 14.49 0.72 -17.70
N ALA A 229 13.21 0.42 -17.93
CA ALA A 229 12.30 1.29 -18.68
C ALA A 229 12.14 2.67 -18.03
N ARG A 230 12.09 2.74 -16.69
CA ARG A 230 12.09 4.00 -15.95
C ARG A 230 13.36 4.80 -16.10
N ASP A 231 14.51 4.13 -16.05
CA ASP A 231 15.80 4.78 -16.18
C ASP A 231 15.98 5.35 -17.60
N MET A 232 15.63 4.57 -18.64
CA MET A 232 15.67 5.00 -20.05
C MET A 232 14.77 6.20 -20.36
N THR A 233 13.64 6.33 -19.65
CA THR A 233 12.66 7.41 -19.89
C THR A 233 12.80 8.60 -18.94
N GLY A 234 13.76 8.56 -18.01
CA GLY A 234 13.91 9.56 -16.95
C GLY A 234 12.79 9.52 -15.88
N LEU A 235 11.94 8.50 -15.91
CA LEU A 235 10.79 8.32 -15.00
C LEU A 235 11.18 7.52 -13.74
N THR A 236 12.35 7.84 -13.18
CA THR A 236 12.93 7.16 -12.01
C THR A 236 12.07 7.28 -10.75
N LEU A 237 11.03 8.13 -10.74
CA LEU A 237 10.09 8.24 -9.62
C LEU A 237 8.78 7.45 -9.79
N VAL A 238 8.49 6.90 -10.95
CA VAL A 238 7.23 6.18 -11.20
C VAL A 238 7.29 4.78 -10.60
N ARG A 239 6.33 4.42 -9.73
CA ARG A 239 6.17 3.05 -9.20
C ARG A 239 5.04 2.36 -9.94
N VAL A 240 5.06 1.02 -9.92
CA VAL A 240 3.93 0.20 -10.41
C VAL A 240 2.60 0.61 -9.77
N HIS A 241 2.61 0.95 -8.47
CA HIS A 241 1.42 1.40 -7.77
C HIS A 241 0.93 2.80 -8.21
N ASP A 242 1.81 3.61 -8.80
CA ASP A 242 1.42 4.91 -9.34
C ASP A 242 0.51 4.77 -10.58
N LEU A 243 0.47 3.60 -11.25
CA LEU A 243 -0.54 3.30 -12.28
C LEU A 243 -1.96 3.28 -11.71
N LYS A 244 -2.14 2.75 -10.49
CA LYS A 244 -3.42 2.83 -9.76
C LYS A 244 -3.78 4.27 -9.39
N HIS A 245 -2.80 5.05 -8.94
CA HIS A 245 -3.00 6.47 -8.66
C HIS A 245 -3.35 7.26 -9.93
N THR A 246 -2.78 6.87 -11.06
CA THR A 246 -3.08 7.43 -12.38
C THR A 246 -4.53 7.17 -12.76
N PHE A 247 -5.00 5.92 -12.65
CA PHE A 247 -6.40 5.58 -12.87
C PHE A 247 -7.36 6.41 -11.99
N GLY A 248 -7.11 6.45 -10.68
CA GLY A 248 -7.93 7.24 -9.75
C GLY A 248 -7.94 8.74 -10.05
N ARG A 249 -6.80 9.28 -10.50
CA ARG A 249 -6.71 10.69 -10.93
C ARG A 249 -7.45 10.94 -12.23
N ARG A 250 -7.38 10.03 -13.21
CA ARG A 250 -8.13 10.17 -14.46
C ARG A 250 -9.63 10.09 -14.23
N LEU A 251 -10.10 9.16 -13.40
CA LEU A 251 -11.51 9.12 -12.98
C LEU A 251 -11.94 10.44 -12.34
N ARG A 252 -11.09 11.04 -11.49
CA ARG A 252 -11.36 12.37 -10.91
C ARG A 252 -11.47 13.45 -11.97
N ALA A 253 -10.55 13.48 -12.92
CA ALA A 253 -10.53 14.46 -14.00
C ALA A 253 -11.75 14.31 -14.92
N ALA A 254 -12.22 13.08 -15.12
CA ALA A 254 -13.42 12.74 -15.90
C ALA A 254 -14.74 12.98 -15.14
N GLY A 255 -14.70 13.63 -13.96
CA GLY A 255 -15.90 13.95 -13.19
C GLY A 255 -16.59 12.75 -12.51
N VAL A 256 -15.93 11.59 -12.42
CA VAL A 256 -16.53 10.41 -11.77
C VAL A 256 -16.67 10.63 -10.27
N GLY A 257 -17.86 10.31 -9.74
CA GLY A 257 -18.22 10.46 -8.33
C GLY A 257 -17.26 9.76 -7.36
N ILE A 258 -17.21 10.23 -6.10
CA ILE A 258 -16.31 9.65 -5.10
C ILE A 258 -16.65 8.20 -4.75
N GLU A 259 -17.94 7.85 -4.66
CA GLU A 259 -18.37 6.49 -4.33
C GLU A 259 -18.04 5.51 -5.47
N THR A 260 -18.40 5.83 -6.71
CA THR A 260 -18.01 5.05 -7.90
C THR A 260 -16.49 4.87 -7.99
N ARG A 261 -15.69 5.92 -7.70
CA ARG A 261 -14.22 5.80 -7.65
C ARG A 261 -13.72 4.88 -6.54
N ARG A 262 -14.36 4.87 -5.37
CA ARG A 262 -13.99 3.95 -4.27
C ARG A 262 -14.24 2.52 -4.69
N VAL A 263 -15.37 2.24 -5.34
CA VAL A 263 -15.70 0.92 -5.91
C VAL A 263 -14.65 0.53 -6.94
N LEU A 264 -14.41 1.39 -7.95
CA LEU A 264 -13.44 1.15 -9.01
C LEU A 264 -12.00 1.03 -8.53
N LEU A 265 -11.62 1.62 -7.39
CA LEU A 265 -10.29 1.49 -6.79
C LEU A 265 -10.20 0.38 -5.73
N GLY A 266 -11.28 -0.36 -5.45
CA GLY A 266 -11.30 -1.43 -4.45
C GLY A 266 -10.93 -0.92 -3.06
N HIS A 267 -11.45 0.26 -2.72
CA HIS A 267 -11.42 0.80 -1.36
C HIS A 267 -12.49 0.09 -0.55
N LYS A 268 -12.17 -0.20 0.72
CA LYS A 268 -13.11 -0.85 1.62
C LYS A 268 -14.36 0.03 1.74
N ASN A 269 -15.53 -0.54 1.46
CA ASN A 269 -16.79 0.15 1.63
C ASN A 269 -17.72 -0.75 2.43
N ASN A 270 -18.00 -0.36 3.67
CA ASN A 270 -18.86 -1.12 4.57
C ASN A 270 -20.32 -1.22 4.08
N GLN A 271 -20.67 -0.58 2.96
CA GLN A 271 -22.01 -0.56 2.37
C GLN A 271 -22.13 -1.37 1.07
N ILE A 272 -21.03 -1.96 0.55
CA ILE A 272 -21.09 -2.71 -0.71
C ILE A 272 -21.27 -4.20 -0.43
N THR A 273 -22.38 -4.73 -0.91
CA THR A 273 -22.65 -6.17 -0.99
C THR A 273 -22.06 -6.75 -2.29
N THR A 274 -21.70 -8.04 -2.30
CA THR A 274 -21.21 -8.75 -3.51
C THR A 274 -22.26 -8.84 -4.64
N HIS A 275 -23.50 -8.41 -4.39
CA HIS A 275 -24.57 -8.37 -5.38
C HIS A 275 -24.52 -7.05 -6.16
N TYR A 276 -24.04 -7.12 -7.41
CA TYR A 276 -24.15 -6.03 -8.38
C TYR A 276 -25.19 -6.40 -9.42
N SER A 277 -26.11 -5.49 -9.72
CA SER A 277 -26.98 -5.58 -10.89
C SER A 277 -26.22 -5.32 -12.18
N ALA A 278 -26.74 -5.81 -13.32
CA ALA A 278 -26.17 -5.49 -14.62
C ALA A 278 -26.14 -3.97 -14.89
N VAL A 279 -27.14 -3.23 -14.39
CA VAL A 279 -27.19 -1.76 -14.50
C VAL A 279 -26.02 -1.10 -13.77
N GLU A 280 -25.76 -1.48 -12.51
CA GLU A 280 -24.62 -0.96 -11.73
C GLU A 280 -23.28 -1.31 -12.38
N ILE A 281 -23.13 -2.52 -12.93
CA ILE A 281 -21.94 -2.91 -13.68
C ILE A 281 -21.78 -2.03 -14.93
N GLY A 282 -22.88 -1.76 -15.64
CA GLY A 282 -22.91 -0.86 -16.79
C GLY A 282 -22.42 0.54 -16.44
N GLU A 283 -22.94 1.14 -15.36
CA GLU A 283 -22.51 2.46 -14.87
C GLU A 283 -21.02 2.50 -14.51
N LEU A 284 -20.52 1.43 -13.89
CA LEU A 284 -19.09 1.30 -13.57
C LEU A 284 -18.24 1.21 -14.84
N ILE A 285 -18.67 0.45 -15.85
CA ILE A 285 -17.99 0.36 -17.15
C ILE A 285 -17.97 1.73 -17.83
N GLU A 286 -19.10 2.41 -17.94
CA GLU A 286 -19.18 3.75 -18.52
C GLU A 286 -18.24 4.73 -17.82
N ALA A 287 -18.17 4.70 -16.49
CA ALA A 287 -17.26 5.52 -15.73
C ALA A 287 -15.79 5.22 -16.06
N THR A 288 -15.43 3.95 -16.31
CA THR A 288 -14.08 3.58 -16.75
C THR A 288 -13.80 3.96 -18.20
N GLU A 289 -14.79 3.97 -19.10
CA GLU A 289 -14.59 4.39 -20.49
C GLU A 289 -14.24 5.88 -20.61
N ARG A 290 -14.77 6.72 -19.71
CA ARG A 290 -14.41 8.15 -19.63
C ARG A 290 -12.93 8.40 -19.31
N VAL A 291 -12.19 7.38 -18.85
CA VAL A 291 -10.74 7.45 -18.59
C VAL A 291 -9.90 7.22 -19.85
N GLY A 292 -10.50 6.73 -20.93
CA GLY A 292 -9.85 6.45 -22.19
C GLY A 292 -9.15 7.68 -22.78
N TYR A 293 -8.13 7.44 -23.61
CA TYR A 293 -7.40 8.51 -24.28
C TYR A 293 -8.33 9.24 -25.26
N GLN A 294 -8.78 10.44 -24.89
CA GLN A 294 -9.50 11.34 -25.78
C GLN A 294 -8.49 12.31 -26.42
N ARG A 295 -8.24 12.17 -27.73
CA ARG A 295 -7.47 13.16 -28.51
C ARG A 295 -8.09 14.55 -28.27
N GLY A 296 -7.34 15.46 -27.67
CA GLY A 296 -7.76 16.85 -27.40
C GLY A 296 -8.21 17.14 -25.97
N SER A 297 -8.53 16.12 -25.15
CA SER A 297 -8.88 16.29 -23.73
C SER A 297 -7.75 15.74 -22.85
N THR A 298 -6.54 16.27 -23.04
CA THR A 298 -5.49 16.08 -22.04
C THR A 298 -5.84 17.03 -20.90
N PRO A 299 -6.28 16.57 -19.71
CA PRO A 299 -6.34 17.47 -18.58
C PRO A 299 -4.91 17.95 -18.35
N THR A 300 -4.62 19.20 -18.71
CA THR A 300 -3.33 19.83 -18.46
C THR A 300 -3.07 19.71 -16.97
N LEU A 301 -2.03 18.95 -16.63
CA LEU A 301 -1.67 18.72 -15.24
C LEU A 301 -0.96 19.97 -14.74
N THR A 302 -1.72 20.99 -14.34
CA THR A 302 -1.15 22.15 -13.67
C THR A 302 -0.68 21.73 -12.28
N LEU A 303 0.61 21.45 -12.16
CA LEU A 303 1.29 21.30 -10.87
C LEU A 303 1.35 22.68 -10.22
N LEU A 304 0.39 22.96 -9.33
CA LEU A 304 0.49 24.12 -8.44
C LEU A 304 1.63 23.87 -7.44
N ARG A 305 2.81 24.44 -7.70
CA ARG A 305 3.87 24.55 -6.69
C ARG A 305 3.54 25.74 -5.80
N SER A 306 3.51 25.50 -4.49
CA SER A 306 3.44 26.60 -3.52
C SER A 306 4.78 27.37 -3.56
N PRO A 307 4.79 28.71 -3.61
CA PRO A 307 6.01 29.52 -3.69
C PRO A 307 7.02 29.33 -2.55
N ASN A 308 6.66 28.66 -1.45
CA ASN A 308 7.45 28.62 -0.21
C ASN A 308 8.30 27.36 0.02
N VAL A 309 8.48 26.47 -0.98
CA VAL A 309 9.22 25.21 -0.77
C VAL A 309 10.65 25.21 -1.33
N ASP A 310 11.00 26.16 -2.21
CA ASP A 310 12.30 26.14 -2.91
C ASP A 310 13.34 27.18 -2.40
N ALA A 311 13.08 27.86 -1.27
CA ALA A 311 13.97 28.91 -0.74
C ALA A 311 14.98 28.48 0.35
N ASN A 312 15.21 27.18 0.59
CA ASN A 312 16.15 26.73 1.63
C ASN A 312 17.07 25.57 1.21
N GLY A 313 17.59 25.64 -0.01
CA GLY A 313 18.62 24.74 -0.51
C GLY A 313 19.82 25.48 -1.09
N GLY A 314 20.69 26.03 -0.23
CA GLY A 314 21.99 26.54 -0.69
C GLY A 314 22.70 27.50 0.28
N SER A 315 23.87 27.07 0.75
CA SER A 315 24.94 27.88 1.37
C SER A 315 24.70 28.41 2.79
N ARG A 316 25.16 27.66 3.81
CA ARG A 316 25.59 28.24 5.09
C ARG A 316 27.08 28.60 4.97
N LYS A 317 27.38 29.86 4.66
CA LYS A 317 28.61 30.50 5.14
C LYS A 317 28.31 31.07 6.52
N SER A 318 29.11 30.64 7.49
CA SER A 318 29.24 31.21 8.83
C SER A 318 29.42 32.72 8.76
N HIS A 319 28.66 33.49 9.55
CA HIS A 319 29.14 34.70 10.23
C HIS A 319 28.37 34.85 11.55
N ALA A 320 29.13 35.02 12.62
CA ALA A 320 28.65 35.24 13.98
C ALA A 320 28.04 36.64 14.13
N PHE A 321 26.98 36.78 14.92
CA PHE A 321 26.68 37.98 15.70
C PHE A 321 25.87 37.59 16.95
N GLY A 322 26.21 38.24 18.05
CA GLY A 322 25.87 37.83 19.41
C GLY A 322 24.66 38.51 20.05
N ARG A 323 24.46 38.09 21.29
CA ARG A 323 23.70 38.69 22.42
C ARG A 323 22.16 38.82 22.31
N ASN A 324 21.51 37.91 23.04
CA ASN A 324 20.78 38.16 24.30
C ASN A 324 19.51 39.05 24.25
N LYS A 325 18.33 38.46 24.52
CA LYS A 325 17.40 38.87 25.60
C LYS A 325 16.19 37.93 25.72
N LYS A 326 15.91 37.58 26.98
CA LYS A 326 14.72 37.02 27.64
C LYS A 326 13.40 36.94 26.86
N GLY A 327 12.67 35.83 27.08
CA GLY A 327 11.23 35.73 26.85
C GLY A 327 10.68 34.37 27.28
N TYR A 328 10.36 34.22 28.57
CA TYR A 328 9.50 33.14 29.07
C TYR A 328 8.05 33.44 28.70
N ALA A 329 7.28 32.41 28.33
CA ALA A 329 5.84 32.34 28.60
C ALA A 329 5.39 30.88 28.64
N TYR A 330 4.96 30.46 29.83
CA TYR A 330 4.18 29.26 30.08
C TYR A 330 2.75 29.49 29.60
N VAL A 331 2.07 28.42 29.14
CA VAL A 331 0.63 28.26 29.39
C VAL A 331 0.38 26.82 29.82
N THR A 332 -0.42 26.73 30.87
CA THR A 332 -0.72 25.61 31.74
C THR A 332 -2.10 25.05 31.39
N LEU A 333 -2.20 23.71 31.49
CA LEU A 333 -3.35 22.80 31.32
C LEU A 333 -3.92 22.62 29.90
#